data_AF-A0A838KU16-F1
#
_entry.id   AF-A0A838KU16-F1
#
_cell.length_a   1.000
_cell.length_b   1.000
_cell.length_c   1.000
_cell.angle_alpha   90.00
_cell.angle_beta   90.00
_cell.angle_gamma   90.00
#
_symmetry.space_group_name_H-M   'P 1'
#
loop_
_entity.id
_entity.type
_entity.pdbx_description
1 polymer ?
#
loop_
_entity_poly.entity_id
_entity_poly.type
_entity_poly.pdbx_seq_one_letter_code
_entity_poly.pdbx_strand_id
1 'polypeptide(L)'
;MMGWPFNGTRRWYLVHRRENPEADDYLTTIIRRQAELHRMVFAHGVSVIVAPGFGTELLKRGSTYTHYILGGLLQLADDSVYQEMFAAGVQIRFYGDYEGALNTPSLHPLLQACAQLTAATESKEGPLLLIGLFADTPYQTLARLSVEFAKREGYPPNRQELIEAYYGLAVPDLSLYLGFAQPSLFDVPLLATGEEDLYATLAPSPSLTEKQLREILYDHLVTRPTAEISYESLSDEAQEALAEYNKRYSGATLGIGRIDPLTGIWNPILPYPTTPKRSIES
;
A
#
# COMPACT_ATOMS: atom_id res chain seq x y z
N MET A 1 -1.08 -1.56 11.41
CA MET A 1 -0.76 -2.16 10.09
C MET A 1 -0.68 -1.07 9.04
N MET A 2 0.26 -1.18 8.10
CA MET A 2 0.42 -0.24 6.99
C MET A 2 0.06 -0.91 5.66
N GLY A 3 -0.87 -0.32 4.91
CA GLY A 3 -1.15 -0.66 3.52
C GLY A 3 -0.24 0.17 2.62
N TRP A 4 0.53 -0.48 1.75
CA TRP A 4 1.49 0.21 0.90
C TRP A 4 1.68 -0.46 -0.46
N PRO A 5 0.88 -0.07 -1.47
CA PRO A 5 1.13 -0.50 -2.84
C PRO A 5 2.45 0.07 -3.37
N PHE A 6 3.26 -0.78 -4.01
CA PHE A 6 4.55 -0.37 -4.56
C PHE A 6 4.40 0.17 -5.99
N ASN A 7 3.92 1.41 -6.11
CA ASN A 7 3.42 2.01 -7.34
C ASN A 7 4.38 3.01 -8.00
N GLY A 8 4.12 3.30 -9.28
CA GLY A 8 4.90 4.26 -10.06
C GLY A 8 6.32 3.80 -10.40
N THR A 9 6.60 2.50 -10.23
CA THR A 9 7.91 1.86 -10.39
C THR A 9 8.55 2.12 -11.75
N ARG A 10 7.79 2.02 -12.84
CA ARG A 10 8.29 2.37 -14.19
C ARG A 10 8.66 3.85 -14.33
N ARG A 11 7.83 4.75 -13.79
CA ARG A 11 8.10 6.20 -13.81
C ARG A 11 9.37 6.51 -13.04
N TRP A 12 9.53 5.88 -11.87
CA TRP A 12 10.73 5.99 -11.08
C TRP A 12 11.96 5.46 -11.83
N TYR A 13 11.87 4.27 -12.42
CA TYR A 13 13.00 3.64 -13.11
C TYR A 13 13.48 4.45 -14.33
N LEU A 14 12.57 5.13 -15.04
CA LEU A 14 12.96 6.04 -16.12
C LEU A 14 13.84 7.20 -15.63
N VAL A 15 13.57 7.72 -14.43
CA VAL A 15 14.42 8.74 -13.80
C VAL A 15 15.71 8.10 -13.29
N HIS A 16 15.60 6.97 -12.59
CA HIS A 16 16.74 6.23 -12.04
C HIS A 16 17.79 5.89 -13.11
N ARG A 17 17.38 5.39 -14.29
CA ARG A 17 18.31 5.09 -15.40
C ARG A 17 19.00 6.32 -15.99
N ARG A 18 18.38 7.50 -15.92
CA ARG A 18 19.05 8.73 -16.38
C ARG A 18 20.20 9.11 -15.45
N GLU A 19 20.03 8.83 -14.16
CA GLU A 19 21.03 9.08 -13.12
C GLU A 19 22.04 7.94 -13.00
N ASN A 20 21.63 6.72 -13.41
CA ASN A 20 22.41 5.48 -13.32
C ASN A 20 22.36 4.74 -14.67
N PRO A 21 23.14 5.17 -15.68
CA PRO A 21 23.06 4.61 -17.03
C PRO A 21 23.36 3.10 -17.14
N GLU A 22 24.13 2.57 -16.20
CA GLU A 22 24.52 1.14 -16.13
C GLU A 22 23.41 0.24 -15.55
N ALA A 23 22.27 0.81 -15.10
CA ALA A 23 21.15 0.02 -14.60
C ALA A 23 20.37 -0.61 -15.75
N ASP A 24 20.63 -1.89 -16.01
CA ASP A 24 20.09 -2.61 -17.17
C ASP A 24 18.89 -3.51 -16.88
N ASP A 25 18.69 -3.98 -15.64
CA ASP A 25 17.52 -4.82 -15.29
C ASP A 25 16.54 -4.12 -14.35
N TYR A 26 15.39 -3.75 -14.94
CA TYR A 26 14.27 -3.13 -14.26
C TYR A 26 13.78 -3.95 -13.05
N LEU A 27 13.63 -5.26 -13.20
CA LEU A 27 13.05 -6.09 -12.14
C LEU A 27 13.99 -6.22 -10.95
N THR A 28 15.25 -6.58 -11.20
CA THR A 28 16.26 -6.67 -10.12
C THR A 28 16.38 -5.34 -9.37
N THR A 29 16.45 -4.21 -10.08
CA THR A 29 16.55 -2.89 -9.43
C THR A 29 15.32 -2.57 -8.57
N ILE A 30 14.11 -2.84 -9.08
CA ILE A 30 12.87 -2.56 -8.35
C ILE A 30 12.71 -3.47 -7.14
N ILE A 31 13.06 -4.75 -7.26
CA ILE A 31 12.96 -5.72 -6.16
C ILE A 31 13.92 -5.38 -5.04
N ARG A 32 15.19 -5.10 -5.37
CA ARG A 32 16.18 -4.61 -4.40
C ARG A 32 15.66 -3.37 -3.68
N ARG A 33 15.17 -2.39 -4.44
CA ARG A 33 14.67 -1.14 -3.89
C ARG A 33 13.44 -1.33 -3.01
N GLN A 34 12.54 -2.23 -3.39
CA GLN A 34 11.37 -2.59 -2.58
C GLN A 34 11.79 -3.25 -1.27
N ALA A 35 12.75 -4.18 -1.31
CA ALA A 35 13.29 -4.85 -0.12
C ALA A 35 13.93 -3.85 0.86
N GLU A 36 14.77 -2.93 0.38
CA GLU A 36 15.37 -1.86 1.18
C GLU A 36 14.33 -1.02 1.90
N LEU A 37 13.23 -0.71 1.20
CA LEU A 37 12.16 0.12 1.70
C LEU A 37 11.25 -0.62 2.68
N HIS A 38 10.93 -1.89 2.44
CA HIS A 38 10.25 -2.73 3.43
C HIS A 38 11.09 -2.84 4.71
N ARG A 39 12.41 -3.08 4.59
CA ARG A 39 13.33 -3.10 5.73
C ARG A 39 13.29 -1.79 6.52
N MET A 40 13.32 -0.65 5.83
CA MET A 40 13.22 0.67 6.44
C MET A 40 11.90 0.82 7.21
N VAL A 41 10.78 0.41 6.63
CA VAL A 41 9.45 0.49 7.28
C VAL A 41 9.37 -0.40 8.51
N PHE A 42 9.83 -1.66 8.42
CA PHE A 42 9.89 -2.56 9.58
C PHE A 42 10.81 -2.02 10.69
N ALA A 43 11.95 -1.41 10.33
CA ALA A 43 12.87 -0.80 11.29
C ALA A 43 12.24 0.40 12.05
N HIS A 44 11.15 0.99 11.53
CA HIS A 44 10.37 2.02 12.21
C HIS A 44 9.22 1.46 13.07
N GLY A 45 9.16 0.15 13.27
CA GLY A 45 8.23 -0.50 14.20
C GLY A 45 6.86 -0.87 13.60
N VAL A 46 6.67 -0.72 12.28
CA VAL A 46 5.49 -1.25 11.61
C VAL A 46 5.51 -2.77 11.70
N SER A 47 4.50 -3.40 12.29
CA SER A 47 4.46 -4.86 12.49
C SER A 47 3.94 -5.65 11.29
N VAL A 48 3.09 -5.02 10.46
CA VAL A 48 2.51 -5.64 9.26
C VAL A 48 2.50 -4.65 8.11
N ILE A 49 3.08 -5.04 6.98
CA ILE A 49 2.97 -4.37 5.69
C ILE A 49 2.03 -5.18 4.80
N VAL A 50 0.97 -4.55 4.31
CA VAL A 50 0.10 -5.10 3.26
C VAL A 50 0.45 -4.40 1.97
N ALA A 51 1.12 -5.10 1.06
CA ALA A 51 1.61 -4.57 -0.20
C ALA A 51 0.82 -5.17 -1.37
N PRO A 52 -0.26 -4.50 -1.83
CA PRO A 52 -0.88 -4.82 -3.10
C PRO A 52 0.16 -4.89 -4.23
N GLY A 53 0.16 -6.02 -4.93
CA GLY A 53 1.09 -6.30 -6.03
C GLY A 53 0.35 -6.31 -7.37
N PHE A 54 0.11 -7.50 -7.90
CA PHE A 54 -0.39 -7.70 -9.26
C PHE A 54 -1.89 -7.98 -9.27
N GLY A 55 -2.68 -7.19 -10.00
CA GLY A 55 -4.11 -7.46 -10.23
C GLY A 55 -4.39 -8.24 -11.53
N THR A 56 -5.65 -8.61 -11.76
CA THR A 56 -6.09 -9.40 -12.94
C THR A 56 -5.80 -8.72 -14.28
N GLU A 57 -5.71 -7.39 -14.32
CA GLU A 57 -5.30 -6.62 -15.50
C GLU A 57 -3.92 -7.03 -16.05
N LEU A 58 -3.04 -7.60 -15.22
CA LEU A 58 -1.74 -8.11 -15.67
C LEU A 58 -1.88 -9.26 -16.68
N LEU A 59 -2.89 -10.14 -16.50
CA LEU A 59 -3.12 -11.28 -17.39
C LEU A 59 -3.57 -10.84 -18.79
N LYS A 60 -4.18 -9.67 -18.91
CA LYS A 60 -4.64 -9.10 -20.18
C LYS A 60 -3.51 -8.51 -21.03
N ARG A 61 -2.30 -8.36 -20.46
CA ARG A 61 -1.14 -7.73 -21.14
C ARG A 61 -0.28 -8.71 -21.96
N GLY A 62 -0.69 -9.97 -22.06
CA GLY A 62 -0.05 -11.00 -22.88
C GLY A 62 0.97 -11.84 -22.12
N SER A 63 1.10 -13.11 -22.54
CA SER A 63 1.82 -14.15 -21.80
C SER A 63 3.29 -13.83 -21.52
N THR A 64 4.05 -13.31 -22.49
CA THR A 64 5.46 -12.96 -22.30
C THR A 64 5.65 -11.89 -21.23
N TYR A 65 4.80 -10.86 -21.25
CA TYR A 65 4.86 -9.77 -20.28
C TYR A 65 4.45 -10.26 -18.89
N THR A 66 3.41 -11.09 -18.79
CA THR A 66 2.98 -11.72 -17.54
C THR A 66 4.09 -12.57 -16.94
N HIS A 67 4.76 -13.43 -17.73
CA HIS A 67 5.85 -14.27 -17.23
C HIS A 67 7.05 -13.43 -16.76
N TYR A 68 7.43 -12.38 -17.51
CA TYR A 68 8.52 -11.50 -17.09
C TYR A 68 8.22 -10.85 -15.74
N ILE A 69 7.05 -10.21 -15.60
CA ILE A 69 6.68 -9.48 -14.38
C ILE A 69 6.49 -10.42 -13.19
N LEU A 70 5.78 -11.54 -13.37
CA LEU A 70 5.59 -12.51 -12.31
C LEU A 70 6.89 -13.23 -11.95
N GLY A 71 7.83 -13.35 -12.88
CA GLY A 71 9.18 -13.85 -12.60
C GLY A 71 9.91 -13.06 -11.50
N GLY A 72 9.51 -11.81 -11.25
CA GLY A 72 9.97 -11.05 -10.09
C GLY A 72 9.65 -11.72 -8.75
N LEU A 73 8.59 -12.53 -8.65
CA LEU A 73 8.29 -13.30 -7.44
C LEU A 73 9.39 -14.32 -7.12
N LEU A 74 10.00 -14.93 -8.15
CA LEU A 74 11.14 -15.84 -7.96
C LEU A 74 12.35 -15.09 -7.42
N GLN A 75 12.57 -13.87 -7.91
CA GLN A 75 13.69 -13.03 -7.47
C GLN A 75 13.55 -12.51 -6.02
N LEU A 76 12.34 -12.50 -5.44
CA LEU A 76 12.16 -12.13 -4.03
C LEU A 76 12.94 -13.04 -3.09
N ALA A 77 12.99 -14.35 -3.41
CA ALA A 77 13.71 -15.34 -2.59
C ALA A 77 15.23 -15.21 -2.69
N ASP A 78 15.72 -14.74 -3.84
CA ASP A 78 17.13 -14.66 -4.17
C ASP A 78 17.75 -13.30 -3.83
N ASP A 79 16.93 -12.27 -3.58
CA ASP A 79 17.42 -10.95 -3.23
C ASP A 79 18.02 -10.93 -1.82
N SER A 80 19.29 -10.52 -1.74
CA SER A 80 20.02 -10.55 -0.47
C SER A 80 19.41 -9.70 0.65
N VAL A 81 18.69 -8.60 0.36
CA VAL A 81 18.04 -7.80 1.42
C VAL A 81 16.82 -8.54 1.95
N TYR A 82 16.04 -9.19 1.09
CA TYR A 82 14.94 -10.06 1.56
C TYR A 82 15.47 -11.23 2.37
N GLN A 83 16.55 -11.88 1.93
CA GLN A 83 17.19 -12.96 2.69
C GLN A 83 17.66 -12.50 4.08
N GLU A 84 18.28 -11.31 4.17
CA GLU A 84 18.64 -10.69 5.46
C GLU A 84 17.40 -10.45 6.35
N MET A 85 16.32 -9.92 5.77
CA MET A 85 15.07 -9.67 6.50
C MET A 85 14.43 -10.96 7.01
N PHE A 86 14.38 -12.00 6.18
CA PHE A 86 13.83 -13.31 6.53
C PHE A 86 14.68 -13.98 7.61
N ALA A 87 16.01 -13.91 7.50
CA ALA A 87 16.92 -14.38 8.55
C ALA A 87 16.75 -13.60 9.88
N ALA A 88 16.35 -12.33 9.81
CA ALA A 88 15.99 -11.52 10.97
C ALA A 88 14.57 -11.77 11.50
N GLY A 89 13.83 -12.72 10.91
CA GLY A 89 12.52 -13.17 11.38
C GLY A 89 11.32 -12.53 10.69
N VAL A 90 11.51 -11.73 9.64
CA VAL A 90 10.36 -11.24 8.84
C VAL A 90 9.70 -12.41 8.13
N GLN A 91 8.37 -12.45 8.22
CA GLN A 91 7.53 -13.47 7.58
C GLN A 91 6.98 -12.92 6.27
N ILE A 92 6.90 -13.76 5.23
CA ILE A 92 6.22 -13.39 3.99
C ILE A 92 5.04 -14.31 3.69
N ARG A 93 3.89 -13.73 3.37
CA ARG A 93 2.70 -14.45 2.93
C ARG A 93 2.05 -13.77 1.73
N PHE A 94 1.30 -14.55 0.98
CA PHE A 94 0.60 -14.12 -0.23
C PHE A 94 -0.91 -14.22 -0.02
N TYR A 95 -1.66 -13.23 -0.50
CA TYR A 95 -3.11 -13.20 -0.42
C TYR A 95 -3.74 -12.81 -1.77
N GLY A 96 -5.04 -13.09 -1.94
CA GLY A 96 -5.77 -12.90 -3.19
C GLY A 96 -5.96 -14.21 -3.96
N ASP A 97 -6.57 -14.13 -5.15
CA ASP A 97 -6.94 -15.32 -5.93
C ASP A 97 -5.79 -15.85 -6.82
N TYR A 98 -4.57 -15.85 -6.28
CA TYR A 98 -3.38 -16.23 -7.02
C TYR A 98 -3.25 -17.73 -7.23
N GLU A 99 -3.76 -18.55 -6.32
CA GLU A 99 -3.74 -20.01 -6.50
C GLU A 99 -4.55 -20.41 -7.73
N GLY A 100 -5.75 -19.83 -7.90
CA GLY A 100 -6.57 -20.02 -9.11
C GLY A 100 -5.90 -19.45 -10.35
N ALA A 101 -5.41 -18.20 -10.29
CA ALA A 101 -4.82 -17.50 -11.42
C ALA A 101 -3.50 -18.13 -11.93
N LEU A 102 -2.69 -18.72 -11.03
CA LEU A 102 -1.40 -19.31 -11.36
C LEU A 102 -1.46 -20.83 -11.61
N ASN A 103 -2.64 -21.45 -11.49
CA ASN A 103 -2.82 -22.89 -11.73
C ASN A 103 -2.83 -23.25 -13.23
N THR A 104 -1.71 -22.96 -13.89
CA THR A 104 -1.42 -23.35 -15.28
C THR A 104 -0.03 -23.97 -15.34
N PRO A 105 0.24 -24.89 -16.28
CA PRO A 105 1.55 -25.56 -16.35
C PRO A 105 2.74 -24.59 -16.45
N SER A 106 2.58 -23.44 -17.12
CA SER A 106 3.66 -22.47 -17.29
C SER A 106 3.90 -21.57 -16.08
N LEU A 107 2.90 -21.39 -15.20
CA LEU A 107 2.99 -20.52 -14.02
C LEU A 107 3.09 -21.30 -12.71
N HIS A 108 2.93 -22.64 -12.74
CA HIS A 108 3.04 -23.50 -11.56
C HIS A 108 4.35 -23.31 -10.75
N PRO A 109 5.54 -23.07 -11.36
CA PRO A 109 6.74 -22.76 -10.59
C PRO A 109 6.62 -21.53 -9.68
N LEU A 110 5.83 -20.53 -10.08
CA LEU A 110 5.59 -19.33 -9.28
C LEU A 110 4.72 -19.64 -8.06
N LEU A 111 3.70 -20.48 -8.25
CA LEU A 111 2.85 -20.96 -7.16
C LEU A 111 3.68 -21.75 -6.13
N GLN A 112 4.58 -22.62 -6.61
CA GLN A 112 5.50 -23.35 -5.75
C GLN A 112 6.45 -22.42 -5.00
N ALA A 113 7.00 -21.40 -5.65
CA ALA A 113 7.87 -20.42 -5.00
C ALA A 113 7.15 -19.65 -3.90
N CYS A 114 5.89 -19.26 -4.12
CA CYS A 114 5.06 -18.60 -3.09
C CYS A 114 4.90 -19.52 -1.86
N ALA A 115 4.53 -20.78 -2.08
CA ALA A 115 4.37 -21.76 -1.00
C ALA A 115 5.69 -22.03 -0.24
N GLN A 116 6.80 -22.17 -0.97
CA GLN A 116 8.14 -22.38 -0.39
C GLN A 116 8.58 -21.18 0.46
N LEU A 117 8.40 -19.96 -0.03
CA LEU A 117 8.72 -18.73 0.71
C LEU A 117 7.89 -18.59 1.99
N THR A 118 6.58 -18.84 1.90
CA THR A 118 5.72 -18.81 3.08
C THR A 118 6.11 -19.85 4.12
N ALA A 119 6.40 -21.09 3.70
CA ALA A 119 6.85 -22.13 4.62
C ALA A 119 8.24 -21.85 5.22
N ALA A 120 9.17 -21.32 4.42
CA ALA A 120 10.55 -21.05 4.85
C ALA A 120 10.66 -19.88 5.85
N THR A 121 9.67 -18.98 5.85
CA THR A 121 9.63 -17.79 6.72
C THR A 121 8.59 -17.87 7.82
N GLU A 122 7.97 -19.04 8.01
CA GLU A 122 6.97 -19.23 9.04
C GLU A 122 7.59 -19.03 10.43
N SER A 123 7.06 -18.05 11.17
CA SER A 123 7.50 -17.71 12.53
C SER A 123 6.29 -17.35 13.38
N LYS A 124 6.43 -17.42 14.71
CA LYS A 124 5.33 -17.06 15.62
C LYS A 124 5.34 -15.59 16.05
N GLU A 125 6.47 -14.88 15.90
CA GLU A 125 6.68 -13.59 16.60
C GLU A 125 7.30 -12.47 15.74
N GLY A 126 7.56 -12.71 14.46
CA GLY A 126 8.20 -11.73 13.57
C GLY A 126 7.25 -10.81 12.80
N PRO A 127 7.72 -9.65 12.30
CA PRO A 127 6.93 -8.77 11.43
C PRO A 127 6.44 -9.49 10.17
N LEU A 128 5.28 -9.08 9.65
CA LEU A 128 4.61 -9.75 8.53
C LEU A 128 4.59 -8.87 7.28
N LEU A 129 5.07 -9.42 6.18
CA LEU A 129 4.91 -8.88 4.84
C LEU A 129 3.83 -9.67 4.08
N LEU A 130 2.70 -9.03 3.81
CA LEU A 130 1.62 -9.57 2.99
C LEU A 130 1.71 -9.03 1.57
N ILE A 131 1.98 -9.90 0.60
CA ILE A 131 2.02 -9.56 -0.83
C ILE A 131 0.69 -9.91 -1.49
N GLY A 132 0.01 -8.91 -2.06
CA GLY A 132 -1.27 -9.08 -2.74
C GLY A 132 -1.09 -9.53 -4.18
N LEU A 133 -1.68 -10.68 -4.51
CA LEU A 133 -1.68 -11.26 -5.85
C LEU A 133 -3.12 -11.57 -6.25
N PHE A 134 -3.62 -10.86 -7.26
CA PHE A 134 -4.98 -10.96 -7.80
C PHE A 134 -6.05 -10.72 -6.72
N ALA A 135 -5.86 -9.65 -5.94
CA ALA A 135 -6.75 -9.26 -4.84
C ALA A 135 -7.78 -8.18 -5.24
N ASP A 136 -7.83 -7.81 -6.52
CA ASP A 136 -8.66 -6.73 -7.08
C ASP A 136 -10.16 -7.08 -7.20
N THR A 137 -10.51 -8.37 -7.17
CA THR A 137 -11.90 -8.85 -7.26
C THR A 137 -12.23 -9.89 -6.17
N PRO A 138 -12.17 -9.53 -4.88
CA PRO A 138 -12.17 -10.49 -3.78
C PRO A 138 -13.52 -11.18 -3.55
N TYR A 139 -14.62 -10.62 -4.08
CA TYR A 139 -15.98 -11.00 -3.70
C TYR A 139 -16.32 -12.47 -3.95
N GLN A 140 -15.88 -13.04 -5.07
CA GLN A 140 -16.13 -14.46 -5.37
C GLN A 140 -15.40 -15.38 -4.38
N THR A 141 -14.14 -15.06 -4.09
CA THR A 141 -13.32 -15.76 -3.09
C THR A 141 -13.95 -15.65 -1.70
N LEU A 142 -14.36 -14.45 -1.28
CA LEU A 142 -15.00 -14.23 0.02
C LEU A 142 -16.33 -14.99 0.16
N ALA A 143 -17.15 -15.01 -0.89
CA ALA A 143 -18.40 -15.77 -0.90
C ALA A 143 -18.13 -17.28 -0.78
N ARG A 144 -17.15 -17.81 -1.53
CA ARG A 144 -16.73 -19.21 -1.46
C ARG A 144 -16.22 -19.57 -0.06
N LEU A 145 -15.30 -18.78 0.50
CA LEU A 145 -14.75 -18.98 1.84
C LEU A 145 -15.85 -18.97 2.91
N SER A 146 -16.85 -18.08 2.78
CA SER A 146 -17.98 -18.01 3.71
C SER A 146 -18.84 -19.28 3.68
N VAL A 147 -19.12 -19.82 2.49
CA VAL A 147 -19.88 -21.06 2.33
C VAL A 147 -19.11 -22.28 2.83
N GLU A 148 -17.82 -22.37 2.52
CA GLU A 148 -16.95 -23.46 2.97
C GLU A 148 -16.82 -23.47 4.50
N PHE A 149 -16.62 -22.29 5.10
CA PHE A 149 -16.58 -22.14 6.56
C PHE A 149 -17.89 -22.59 7.19
N ALA A 150 -19.04 -22.08 6.72
CA ALA A 150 -20.34 -22.41 7.31
C ALA A 150 -20.68 -23.90 7.22
N LYS A 151 -20.27 -24.57 6.14
CA LYS A 151 -20.42 -26.03 6.01
C LYS A 151 -19.55 -26.80 7.00
N ARG A 152 -18.36 -26.30 7.31
CA ARG A 152 -17.40 -26.96 8.22
C ARG A 152 -17.77 -26.74 9.69
N GLU A 153 -18.11 -25.51 10.07
CA GLU A 153 -18.32 -25.13 11.48
C GLU A 153 -19.80 -25.16 11.90
N GLY A 154 -20.74 -25.17 10.95
CA GLY A 154 -22.18 -25.17 11.24
C GLY A 154 -22.78 -23.79 11.54
N TYR A 155 -22.02 -22.71 11.39
CA TYR A 155 -22.47 -21.32 11.54
C TYR A 155 -21.73 -20.39 10.55
N PRO A 156 -22.31 -19.24 10.13
CA PRO A 156 -21.64 -18.32 9.22
C PRO A 156 -20.43 -17.63 9.88
N PRO A 157 -19.31 -17.41 9.17
CA PRO A 157 -18.15 -16.76 9.77
C PRO A 157 -18.46 -15.31 10.14
N ASN A 158 -17.86 -14.86 11.23
CA ASN A 158 -17.72 -13.44 11.54
C ASN A 158 -16.57 -12.81 10.71
N ARG A 159 -16.38 -11.50 10.84
CA ARG A 159 -15.35 -10.76 10.10
C ARG A 159 -13.93 -11.28 10.37
N GLN A 160 -13.59 -11.58 11.62
CA GLN A 160 -12.26 -12.05 12.00
C GLN A 160 -11.97 -13.45 11.43
N GLU A 161 -12.95 -14.35 11.49
CA GLU A 161 -12.86 -15.70 10.90
C GLU A 161 -12.69 -15.63 9.38
N LEU A 162 -13.36 -14.67 8.73
CA LEU A 162 -13.22 -14.46 7.29
C LEU A 162 -11.88 -13.82 6.91
N ILE A 163 -11.34 -12.92 7.74
CA ILE A 163 -9.97 -12.39 7.60
C ILE A 163 -8.96 -13.53 7.67
N GLU A 164 -9.07 -14.39 8.68
CA GLU A 164 -8.21 -15.56 8.85
C GLU A 164 -8.29 -16.51 7.66
N ALA A 165 -9.50 -16.76 7.15
CA ALA A 165 -9.70 -17.58 5.96
C ALA A 165 -9.11 -16.97 4.69
N TYR A 166 -9.13 -15.64 4.54
CA TYR A 166 -8.66 -14.95 3.33
C TYR A 166 -7.15 -14.70 3.32
N TYR A 167 -6.58 -14.29 4.45
CA TYR A 167 -5.14 -14.00 4.58
C TYR A 167 -4.32 -15.21 5.04
N GLY A 168 -4.98 -16.29 5.50
CA GLY A 168 -4.35 -17.50 6.03
C GLY A 168 -3.85 -17.37 7.46
N LEU A 169 -4.13 -16.25 8.13
CA LEU A 169 -3.88 -15.99 9.55
C LEU A 169 -4.67 -14.77 10.03
N ALA A 170 -4.69 -14.59 11.34
CA ALA A 170 -5.24 -13.38 11.95
C ALA A 170 -4.35 -12.19 11.62
N VAL A 171 -4.94 -11.14 11.06
CA VAL A 171 -4.26 -9.87 10.81
C VAL A 171 -5.09 -8.71 11.36
N PRO A 172 -4.45 -7.67 11.92
CA PRO A 172 -5.17 -6.53 12.47
C PRO A 172 -5.79 -5.65 11.37
N ASP A 173 -6.65 -4.73 11.78
CA ASP A 173 -7.20 -3.73 10.87
C ASP A 173 -6.12 -2.80 10.30
N LEU A 174 -6.41 -2.27 9.12
CA LEU A 174 -5.56 -1.29 8.47
C LEU A 174 -5.53 -0.01 9.32
N SER A 175 -4.33 0.47 9.69
CA SER A 175 -4.17 1.68 10.51
C SER A 175 -3.87 2.90 9.65
N LEU A 176 -3.07 2.71 8.59
CA LEU A 176 -2.80 3.74 7.59
C LEU A 176 -2.58 3.12 6.21
N TYR A 177 -2.83 3.89 5.17
CA TYR A 177 -2.60 3.53 3.78
C TYR A 177 -1.77 4.59 3.07
N LEU A 178 -0.63 4.19 2.49
CA LEU A 178 0.25 5.07 1.73
C LEU A 178 0.13 4.81 0.22
N GLY A 179 -0.70 5.60 -0.44
CA GLY A 179 -0.83 5.61 -1.90
C GLY A 179 0.19 6.50 -2.60
N PHE A 180 0.09 6.55 -3.93
CA PHE A 180 0.89 7.42 -4.80
C PHE A 180 0.00 8.14 -5.82
N ALA A 181 0.23 9.45 -5.96
CA ALA A 181 -0.43 10.37 -6.87
C ALA A 181 -1.96 10.44 -6.68
N GLN A 182 -2.71 9.55 -7.30
CA GLN A 182 -4.17 9.56 -7.25
C GLN A 182 -4.65 8.94 -5.93
N PRO A 183 -5.40 9.68 -5.08
CA PRO A 183 -5.95 9.11 -3.86
C PRO A 183 -6.88 7.94 -4.19
N SER A 184 -6.46 6.73 -3.83
CA SER A 184 -7.18 5.50 -4.06
C SER A 184 -6.72 4.45 -3.07
N LEU A 185 -7.67 3.73 -2.48
CA LEU A 185 -7.46 2.57 -1.62
C LEU A 185 -7.98 1.34 -2.36
N PHE A 186 -7.15 0.31 -2.46
CA PHE A 186 -7.47 -0.89 -3.24
C PHE A 186 -6.73 -2.11 -2.67
N ASP A 187 -7.21 -3.30 -3.04
CA ASP A 187 -6.58 -4.60 -2.79
C ASP A 187 -6.27 -4.91 -1.30
N VAL A 188 -7.02 -4.32 -0.37
CA VAL A 188 -6.94 -4.58 1.08
C VAL A 188 -8.27 -5.11 1.64
N PRO A 189 -8.85 -6.18 1.05
CA PRO A 189 -10.19 -6.64 1.38
C PRO A 189 -10.32 -6.99 2.87
N LEU A 190 -11.48 -6.67 3.44
CA LEU A 190 -11.82 -6.86 4.86
C LEU A 190 -11.01 -6.01 5.85
N LEU A 191 -9.85 -5.46 5.49
CA LEU A 191 -8.96 -4.75 6.43
C LEU A 191 -9.28 -3.26 6.61
N ALA A 192 -9.87 -2.64 5.58
CA ALA A 192 -10.35 -1.26 5.67
C ALA A 192 -11.59 -1.16 6.56
N THR A 193 -11.60 -0.16 7.44
CA THR A 193 -12.69 0.08 8.40
C THR A 193 -13.32 1.46 8.23
N GLY A 194 -12.64 2.36 7.52
CA GLY A 194 -12.97 3.78 7.43
C GLY A 194 -12.20 4.64 8.43
N GLU A 195 -11.50 4.03 9.38
CA GLU A 195 -10.69 4.70 10.41
C GLU A 195 -9.20 4.81 10.02
N GLU A 196 -8.80 4.21 8.90
CA GLU A 196 -7.42 4.28 8.43
C GLU A 196 -7.01 5.68 7.94
N ASP A 197 -5.81 6.12 8.32
CA ASP A 197 -5.25 7.36 7.79
C ASP A 197 -4.78 7.20 6.34
N LEU A 198 -5.30 8.02 5.44
CA LEU A 198 -4.96 7.97 4.01
C LEU A 198 -3.92 9.02 3.65
N TYR A 199 -2.78 8.55 3.13
CA TYR A 199 -1.69 9.37 2.62
C TYR A 199 -1.48 9.11 1.12
N ALA A 200 -1.08 10.13 0.37
CA ALA A 200 -0.71 9.99 -1.03
C ALA A 200 0.59 10.75 -1.33
N THR A 201 1.65 10.04 -1.70
CA THR A 201 2.90 10.70 -2.11
C THR A 201 2.77 11.29 -3.52
N LEU A 202 3.47 12.39 -3.76
CA LEU A 202 3.56 12.98 -5.11
C LEU A 202 4.57 12.26 -6.00
N ALA A 203 5.60 11.66 -5.39
CA ALA A 203 6.62 10.86 -6.06
C ALA A 203 6.29 9.37 -5.93
N PRO A 204 6.71 8.52 -6.91
CA PRO A 204 6.49 7.08 -6.87
C PRO A 204 6.94 6.43 -5.55
N SER A 205 6.35 5.28 -5.19
CA SER A 205 6.69 4.56 -3.95
C SER A 205 8.19 4.29 -3.76
N PRO A 206 8.99 3.95 -4.80
CA PRO A 206 10.44 3.78 -4.66
C PRO A 206 11.21 5.05 -4.24
N SER A 207 10.62 6.23 -4.38
CA SER A 207 11.18 7.52 -3.95
C SER A 207 10.96 7.83 -2.48
N LEU A 208 10.22 7.00 -1.74
CA LEU A 208 9.98 7.26 -0.31
C LEU A 208 11.33 7.38 0.42
N THR A 209 11.47 8.45 1.18
CA THR A 209 12.64 8.70 2.03
C THR A 209 12.31 8.39 3.48
N GLU A 210 13.32 8.10 4.28
CA GLU A 210 13.16 7.91 5.72
C GLU A 210 12.55 9.15 6.39
N LYS A 211 12.98 10.35 5.99
CA LYS A 211 12.41 11.61 6.49
C LYS A 211 10.90 11.68 6.23
N GLN A 212 10.48 11.41 4.99
CA GLN A 212 9.06 11.44 4.63
C GLN A 212 8.25 10.36 5.36
N LEU A 213 8.81 9.16 5.52
CA LEU A 213 8.19 8.11 6.33
C LEU A 213 7.98 8.58 7.78
N ARG A 214 8.99 9.19 8.40
CA ARG A 214 8.90 9.70 9.77
C ARG A 214 7.87 10.81 9.91
N GLU A 215 7.75 11.70 8.92
CA GLU A 215 6.71 12.75 8.90
C GLU A 215 5.30 12.14 8.83
N ILE A 216 5.10 11.11 8.00
CA ILE A 216 3.83 10.38 7.90
C ILE A 216 3.51 9.66 9.23
N LEU A 217 4.49 8.95 9.80
CA LEU A 217 4.31 8.25 11.07
C LEU A 217 4.05 9.22 12.23
N TYR A 218 4.70 10.38 12.25
CA TYR A 218 4.44 11.42 13.23
C TYR A 218 3.00 11.95 13.12
N ASP A 219 2.54 12.24 11.90
CA ASP A 219 1.14 12.65 11.69
C ASP A 219 0.16 11.60 12.22
N HIS A 220 0.34 10.34 11.82
CA HIS A 220 -0.51 9.21 12.24
C HIS A 220 -0.53 9.00 13.76
N LEU A 221 0.64 9.05 14.41
CA LEU A 221 0.77 8.70 15.83
C LEU A 221 0.51 9.88 16.77
N VAL A 222 0.70 11.12 16.31
CA VAL A 222 0.73 12.31 17.19
C VAL A 222 -0.28 13.37 16.78
N THR A 223 -0.40 13.67 15.48
CA THR A 223 -1.25 14.78 15.01
C THR A 223 -2.70 14.34 14.81
N ARG A 224 -2.92 13.15 14.24
CA ARG A 224 -4.23 12.62 13.87
C ARG A 224 -5.11 12.25 15.06
N PRO A 225 -4.58 11.70 16.17
CA PRO A 225 -5.37 11.44 17.37
C PRO A 225 -5.74 12.77 18.07
N THR A 226 -6.69 13.52 17.52
CA THR A 226 -7.23 14.72 18.15
C THR A 226 -8.46 14.37 18.97
N ALA A 227 -8.56 14.96 20.16
CA ALA A 227 -9.79 14.89 20.92
C ALA A 227 -10.91 15.60 20.15
N GLU A 228 -12.13 15.07 20.26
CA GLU A 228 -13.31 15.74 19.73
C GLU A 228 -13.43 17.15 20.35
N ILE A 229 -13.54 18.16 19.48
CA ILE A 229 -13.62 19.56 19.91
C ILE A 229 -15.09 19.89 20.16
N SER A 230 -15.43 20.40 21.35
CA SER A 230 -16.72 21.05 21.57
C SER A 230 -16.69 22.45 20.97
N TYR A 231 -17.37 22.63 19.85
CA TYR A 231 -17.44 23.92 19.15
C TYR A 231 -18.06 25.01 20.02
N GLU A 232 -18.96 24.64 20.94
CA GLU A 232 -19.61 25.55 21.89
C GLU A 232 -18.63 26.12 22.92
N SER A 233 -17.51 25.42 23.16
CA SER A 233 -16.47 25.83 24.10
C SER A 233 -15.37 26.68 23.47
N LEU A 234 -15.40 26.87 22.14
CA LEU A 234 -14.43 27.70 21.44
C LEU A 234 -14.62 29.18 21.78
N SER A 235 -13.52 29.91 22.01
CA SER A 235 -13.59 31.36 22.15
C SER A 235 -14.05 32.02 20.85
N ASP A 236 -14.54 33.26 20.93
CA ASP A 236 -14.99 34.01 19.76
C ASP A 236 -13.88 34.14 18.70
N GLU A 237 -12.62 34.32 19.12
CA GLU A 237 -11.47 34.38 18.20
C GLU A 237 -11.23 33.04 17.48
N ALA A 238 -11.41 31.92 18.19
CA ALA A 238 -11.25 30.59 17.60
C ALA A 238 -12.39 30.27 16.61
N GLN A 239 -13.61 30.70 16.93
CA GLN A 239 -14.75 30.56 16.02
C GLN A 239 -14.58 31.40 14.75
N GLU A 240 -14.10 32.65 14.87
CA GLU A 240 -13.82 33.50 13.72
C GLU A 240 -12.70 32.92 12.85
N ALA A 241 -11.62 32.41 13.46
CA ALA A 241 -10.53 31.75 12.73
C ALA A 241 -11.02 30.49 11.97
N LEU A 242 -11.89 29.69 12.58
CA LEU A 242 -12.51 28.53 11.94
C LEU A 242 -13.42 28.95 10.77
N ALA A 243 -14.22 30.00 10.95
CA ALA A 243 -15.08 30.55 9.91
C ALA A 243 -14.26 31.08 8.72
N GLU A 244 -13.18 31.83 8.98
CA GLU A 244 -12.26 32.33 7.96
C GLU A 244 -11.64 31.17 7.17
N TYR A 245 -11.14 30.14 7.86
CA TYR A 245 -10.56 28.96 7.22
C TYR A 245 -11.56 28.29 6.27
N ASN A 246 -12.77 28.01 6.75
CA ASN A 246 -13.80 27.34 5.95
C ASN A 246 -14.25 28.18 4.75
N LYS A 247 -14.39 29.50 4.92
CA LYS A 247 -14.75 30.41 3.82
C LYS A 247 -13.64 30.48 2.76
N ARG A 248 -12.39 30.54 3.21
CA ARG A 248 -11.21 30.62 2.34
C ARG A 248 -11.05 29.38 1.46
N TYR A 249 -11.35 28.21 2.00
CA TYR A 249 -11.22 26.93 1.30
C TYR A 249 -12.57 26.39 0.79
N SER A 250 -13.63 27.19 0.82
CA SER A 250 -14.93 26.83 0.25
C SER A 250 -14.79 26.48 -1.24
N GLY A 251 -15.16 25.24 -1.61
CA GLY A 251 -15.01 24.73 -2.97
C GLY A 251 -13.63 24.18 -3.32
N ALA A 252 -12.67 24.22 -2.39
CA ALA A 252 -11.41 23.50 -2.54
C ALA A 252 -11.62 22.00 -2.26
N THR A 253 -10.96 21.14 -3.02
CA THR A 253 -11.08 19.69 -2.86
C THR A 253 -9.72 19.03 -3.06
N LEU A 254 -9.29 18.28 -2.05
CA LEU A 254 -8.09 17.45 -2.13
C LEU A 254 -8.35 16.25 -3.03
N GLY A 255 -7.36 15.89 -3.84
CA GLY A 255 -7.47 14.77 -4.79
C GLY A 255 -7.96 15.14 -6.19
N ILE A 256 -8.26 16.43 -6.45
CA ILE A 256 -8.47 16.92 -7.82
C ILE A 256 -7.10 17.12 -8.49
N GLY A 257 -7.04 16.81 -9.79
CA GLY A 257 -5.82 16.99 -10.58
C GLY A 257 -6.10 17.15 -12.06
N ARG A 258 -5.02 17.22 -12.83
CA ARG A 258 -5.04 17.43 -14.29
C ARG A 258 -4.09 16.47 -14.98
N ILE A 259 -4.45 16.06 -16.19
CA ILE A 259 -3.53 15.34 -17.08
C ILE A 259 -2.55 16.36 -17.67
N ASP A 260 -1.27 16.13 -17.47
CA ASP A 260 -0.24 16.91 -18.13
C ASP A 260 -0.22 16.60 -19.63
N PRO A 261 -0.36 17.60 -20.52
CA PRO A 261 -0.56 17.38 -21.94
C PRO A 261 0.66 16.80 -22.65
N LEU A 262 1.87 16.96 -22.07
CA LEU A 262 3.11 16.44 -22.65
C LEU A 262 3.34 14.98 -22.27
N THR A 263 3.13 14.65 -21.00
CA THR A 263 3.46 13.33 -20.44
C THR A 263 2.26 12.39 -20.37
N GLY A 264 1.02 12.91 -20.46
CA GLY A 264 -0.20 12.14 -20.25
C GLY A 264 -0.42 11.71 -18.80
N ILE A 265 0.39 12.19 -17.86
CA ILE A 265 0.36 11.79 -16.45
C ILE A 265 -0.57 12.72 -15.67
N TRP A 266 -1.40 12.14 -14.80
CA TRP A 266 -2.17 12.90 -13.83
C TRP A 266 -1.27 13.53 -12.77
N ASN A 267 -1.44 14.82 -12.51
CA ASN A 267 -0.78 15.56 -11.45
C ASN A 267 -1.82 16.26 -10.57
N PRO A 268 -1.65 16.27 -9.23
CA PRO A 268 -2.60 16.91 -8.34
C PRO A 268 -2.58 18.43 -8.51
N ILE A 269 -3.74 19.04 -8.33
CA ILE A 269 -3.89 20.48 -8.15
C ILE A 269 -3.90 20.72 -6.65
N LEU A 270 -2.81 21.27 -6.12
CA LEU A 270 -2.71 21.60 -4.70
C LEU A 270 -3.55 22.85 -4.42
N PRO A 271 -4.40 22.86 -3.37
CA PRO A 271 -5.11 24.07 -2.98
C PRO A 271 -4.09 25.15 -2.61
N TYR A 272 -4.17 26.31 -3.27
CA TYR A 272 -3.24 27.40 -3.05
C TYR A 272 -3.28 27.85 -1.57
N PRO A 273 -2.13 28.07 -0.90
CA PRO A 273 -2.10 28.94 0.26
C PRO A 273 -2.30 30.37 -0.23
N THR A 274 -3.52 30.90 -0.15
CA THR A 274 -3.75 32.35 -0.27
C THR A 274 -3.16 33.06 0.93
N THR A 275 -1.85 33.31 0.94
CA THR A 275 -1.20 34.13 1.99
C THR A 275 -2.11 35.32 2.33
N PRO A 276 -2.57 35.49 3.58
CA PRO A 276 -3.33 36.69 3.93
C PRO A 276 -2.48 37.88 3.54
N LYS A 277 -3.03 38.81 2.75
CA LYS A 277 -2.39 40.11 2.57
C LYS A 277 -2.29 40.71 3.97
N ARG A 278 -1.10 40.71 4.56
CA ARG A 278 -0.81 41.64 5.65
C ARG A 278 -1.06 43.02 5.07
N SER A 279 -2.12 43.68 5.51
CA SER A 279 -2.26 45.12 5.37
C SER A 279 -1.00 45.73 5.97
N ILE A 280 -0.13 46.22 5.10
CA ILE A 280 0.89 47.18 5.52
C ILE A 280 0.09 48.48 5.69
N GLU A 281 -0.37 48.73 6.91
CA GLU A 281 -0.78 50.07 7.30
C GLU A 281 0.49 50.90 7.45
N SER A 282 0.59 51.90 6.56
CA SER A 282 1.49 53.04 6.62
C SER A 282 0.85 54.17 7.40
#